data_AF-A0A2E6VSU9-F1
#
_entry.id   AF-A0A2E6VSU9-F1
#
_cell.length_a   1.000
_cell.length_b   1.000
_cell.length_c   1.000
_cell.angle_alpha   90.00
_cell.angle_beta   90.00
_cell.angle_gamma   90.00
#
_symmetry.space_group_name_H-M   'P 1'
#
loop_
_entity.id
_entity.type
_entity.pdbx_description
1 polymer ?
#
loop_
_entity_poly.entity_id
_entity_poly.type
_entity_poly.pdbx_seq_one_letter_code
_entity_poly.pdbx_strand_id
1 'polypeptide(L)'
;MSQKQHFDTDFALLCEKTVADLTSISTDSEWFEELLGAYEAQTQSHMGALSKAIHDGAKQEGLDLVHTLKSSNLQIGALRMGEVFKYLEGLLESDNFSQAQQMFEHLPDLFQQTLRALRSVYIEGLKS
;
A
#
# COMPACT_ATOMS: atom_id res chain seq x y z
N MET A 1 18.35 -13.98 -17.89
CA MET A 1 18.45 -14.30 -16.46
C MET A 1 17.43 -13.45 -15.73
N SER A 2 16.43 -14.09 -15.13
CA SER A 2 15.19 -13.46 -14.65
C SER A 2 15.41 -12.67 -13.35
N GLN A 3 15.16 -11.36 -13.36
CA GLN A 3 15.07 -10.53 -12.15
C GLN A 3 13.75 -10.78 -11.38
N LYS A 4 13.48 -12.04 -11.04
CA LYS A 4 12.29 -12.45 -10.27
C LYS A 4 12.53 -12.47 -8.75
N GLN A 5 13.69 -12.03 -8.25
CA GLN A 5 14.21 -12.37 -6.93
C GLN A 5 14.24 -11.22 -5.88
N HIS A 6 13.36 -10.23 -5.93
CA HIS A 6 13.36 -9.19 -4.88
C HIS A 6 12.00 -8.82 -4.29
N PHE A 7 10.95 -9.56 -4.62
CA PHE A 7 9.59 -9.27 -4.12
C PHE A 7 9.06 -10.27 -3.12
N ASP A 8 9.79 -11.35 -2.82
CA ASP A 8 9.62 -12.12 -1.58
C ASP A 8 10.20 -11.30 -0.42
N THR A 9 9.56 -10.18 -0.12
CA THR A 9 9.72 -9.55 1.17
C THR A 9 9.04 -10.45 2.20
N ASP A 10 9.81 -11.01 3.14
CA ASP A 10 9.35 -11.79 4.30
C ASP A 10 8.40 -11.00 5.25
N PHE A 11 7.95 -9.82 4.84
CA PHE A 11 7.04 -9.01 5.61
C PHE A 11 5.63 -9.58 5.54
N ALA A 12 5.01 -9.69 6.72
CA ALA A 12 3.59 -9.95 6.81
C ALA A 12 2.81 -8.93 5.96
N LEU A 13 1.76 -9.40 5.30
CA LEU A 13 0.90 -8.54 4.48
C LEU A 13 0.28 -7.42 5.32
N LEU A 14 -0.16 -7.76 6.53
CA LEU A 14 -0.78 -6.86 7.49
C LEU A 14 0.00 -6.82 8.81
N CYS A 15 -0.08 -5.69 9.51
CA CYS A 15 0.35 -5.55 10.89
C CYS A 15 -0.80 -5.96 11.82
N GLU A 16 -0.68 -7.12 12.46
CA GLU A 16 -1.73 -7.66 13.34
C GLU A 16 -2.17 -6.65 14.41
N LYS A 17 -1.21 -5.97 15.05
CA LYS A 17 -1.50 -4.97 16.08
C LYS A 17 -2.33 -3.81 15.54
N THR A 18 -1.91 -3.21 14.43
CA THR A 18 -2.59 -2.05 13.85
C THR A 18 -4.01 -2.42 13.39
N VAL A 19 -4.16 -3.60 12.77
CA VAL A 19 -5.46 -4.07 12.34
C VAL A 19 -6.35 -4.38 13.55
N ALA A 20 -5.83 -5.02 14.60
CA ALA A 20 -6.58 -5.25 15.84
C ALA A 20 -7.05 -3.93 16.48
N ASP A 21 -6.15 -2.95 16.58
CA ASP A 21 -6.45 -1.62 17.12
C ASP A 21 -7.57 -0.95 16.28
N LEU A 22 -7.52 -1.03 14.93
CA LEU A 22 -8.57 -0.53 14.03
C LEU A 22 -9.92 -1.25 14.19
N THR A 23 -9.91 -2.59 14.29
CA THR A 23 -11.14 -3.37 14.51
C THR A 23 -11.75 -3.11 15.88
N SER A 24 -10.94 -2.76 16.89
CA SER A 24 -11.44 -2.48 18.23
C SER A 24 -12.15 -1.13 18.34
N ILE A 25 -11.81 -0.18 17.47
CA ILE A 25 -12.45 1.15 17.42
C ILE A 25 -13.58 1.23 16.40
N SER A 26 -13.70 0.27 15.48
CA SER A 26 -14.80 0.24 14.54
C SER A 26 -16.12 -0.02 15.27
N THR A 27 -17.06 0.91 15.16
CA THR A 27 -18.34 0.88 15.88
C THR A 27 -19.34 -0.13 15.29
N ASP A 28 -19.22 -0.41 13.99
CA ASP A 28 -20.04 -1.37 13.24
C ASP A 28 -19.41 -1.70 11.86
N SER A 29 -20.06 -2.61 11.12
CA SER A 29 -19.65 -3.08 9.79
C SER A 29 -19.73 -2.04 8.69
N GLU A 30 -20.63 -1.08 8.83
CA GLU A 30 -20.83 -0.05 7.82
C GLU A 30 -19.66 0.94 7.87
N TRP A 31 -19.27 1.36 9.07
CA TRP A 31 -18.13 2.26 9.27
C TRP A 31 -16.81 1.70 8.71
N PHE A 32 -16.55 0.41 8.91
CA PHE A 32 -15.31 -0.20 8.42
C PHE A 32 -15.30 -0.37 6.90
N GLU A 33 -16.44 -0.74 6.30
CA GLU A 33 -16.55 -0.80 4.83
C GLU A 33 -16.43 0.59 4.20
N GLU A 34 -16.96 1.64 4.83
CA GLU A 34 -16.75 3.03 4.39
C GLU A 34 -15.27 3.44 4.49
N LEU A 35 -14.61 3.10 5.60
CA LEU A 35 -13.17 3.35 5.77
C LEU A 35 -12.35 2.66 4.68
N LEU A 36 -12.61 1.37 4.42
CA LEU A 36 -11.92 0.63 3.37
C LEU A 36 -12.22 1.18 1.98
N GLY A 37 -13.47 1.58 1.71
CA GLY A 37 -13.84 2.21 0.44
C GLY A 37 -13.13 3.53 0.21
N ALA A 38 -13.02 4.37 1.25
CA ALA A 38 -12.28 5.63 1.19
C ALA A 38 -10.77 5.40 0.98
N TYR A 39 -10.17 4.46 1.72
CA TYR A 39 -8.78 4.05 1.53
C TYR A 39 -8.54 3.50 0.13
N GLU A 40 -9.47 2.70 -0.41
CA GLU A 40 -9.36 2.11 -1.74
C GLU A 40 -9.32 3.19 -2.82
N ALA A 41 -10.32 4.08 -2.81
CA ALA A 41 -10.43 5.16 -3.78
C ALA A 41 -9.23 6.12 -3.74
N GLN A 42 -8.81 6.51 -2.52
CA GLN A 42 -7.68 7.41 -2.34
C GLN A 42 -6.37 6.77 -2.80
N THR A 43 -6.13 5.52 -2.45
CA THR A 43 -4.90 4.80 -2.83
C THR A 43 -4.82 4.61 -4.34
N GLN A 44 -5.93 4.24 -5.00
CA GLN A 44 -5.96 4.11 -6.46
C GLN A 44 -5.65 5.44 -7.17
N SER A 45 -6.23 6.55 -6.68
CA SER A 45 -5.97 7.88 -7.23
C SER A 45 -4.48 8.26 -7.12
N HIS A 46 -3.89 8.11 -5.92
CA HIS A 46 -2.48 8.41 -5.70
C HIS A 46 -1.55 7.46 -6.45
N MET A 47 -1.89 6.18 -6.58
CA MET A 47 -1.14 5.23 -7.40
C MET A 47 -1.16 5.64 -8.88
N GLY A 48 -2.29 6.06 -9.41
CA GLY A 48 -2.37 6.59 -10.78
C GLY A 48 -1.45 7.80 -11.00
N ALA A 49 -1.49 8.76 -10.08
CA ALA A 49 -0.60 9.93 -10.11
C ALA A 49 0.88 9.54 -9.98
N LEU A 50 1.20 8.59 -9.10
CA LEU A 50 2.58 8.13 -8.88
C LEU A 50 3.13 7.42 -10.11
N SER A 51 2.34 6.56 -10.76
CA SER A 51 2.73 5.94 -12.02
C SER A 51 3.09 6.98 -13.09
N LYS A 52 2.31 8.06 -13.17
CA LYS A 52 2.56 9.17 -14.09
C LYS A 52 3.84 9.92 -13.73
N ALA A 53 4.03 10.27 -12.45
CA ALA A 53 5.22 10.96 -11.98
C ALA A 53 6.51 10.14 -12.23
N ILE A 54 6.47 8.82 -12.01
CA ILE A 54 7.58 7.90 -12.31
C ILE A 54 7.89 7.92 -13.81
N HIS A 55 6.87 7.79 -14.65
CA HIS A 55 7.02 7.79 -16.11
C HIS A 55 7.60 9.11 -16.64
N ASP A 56 7.12 10.24 -16.10
CA ASP A 56 7.52 11.58 -16.54
C ASP A 56 8.86 12.05 -15.91
N GLY A 57 9.46 11.25 -15.02
CA GLY A 57 10.69 11.61 -14.30
C GLY A 57 10.49 12.73 -13.28
N ALA A 58 9.25 12.97 -12.83
CA ALA A 58 8.89 14.04 -11.91
C ALA A 58 9.24 13.65 -10.45
N LYS A 59 10.54 13.70 -10.12
CA LYS A 59 11.09 13.24 -8.82
C LYS A 59 10.30 13.73 -7.61
N GLN A 60 10.14 15.05 -7.47
CA GLN A 60 9.56 15.65 -6.26
C GLN A 60 8.09 15.24 -6.09
N GLU A 61 7.31 15.30 -7.17
CA GLU A 61 5.92 14.86 -7.17
C GLU A 61 5.81 13.36 -6.81
N GLY A 62 6.70 12.53 -7.36
CA GLY A 62 6.77 11.11 -7.03
C GLY A 62 7.08 10.87 -5.55
N LEU A 63 8.05 11.61 -4.97
CA LEU A 63 8.40 11.49 -3.56
C LEU A 63 7.26 11.90 -2.64
N ASP A 64 6.56 13.01 -2.95
CA ASP A 64 5.42 13.48 -2.15
C ASP A 64 4.27 12.45 -2.16
N LEU A 65 4.01 11.83 -3.32
CA LEU A 65 3.00 10.78 -3.49
C LEU A 65 3.40 9.50 -2.75
N VAL A 66 4.65 9.06 -2.87
CA VAL A 66 5.18 7.89 -2.15
C VAL A 66 5.11 8.10 -0.64
N HIS A 67 5.46 9.28 -0.14
CA HIS A 67 5.39 9.61 1.28
C HIS A 67 3.96 9.50 1.83
N THR A 68 3.00 10.03 1.06
CA THR A 68 1.57 9.97 1.38
C THR A 68 1.06 8.53 1.38
N LEU A 69 1.39 7.76 0.34
CA LEU A 69 1.00 6.36 0.20
C LEU A 69 1.61 5.48 1.29
N LYS A 70 2.90 5.64 1.58
CA LYS A 70 3.60 4.95 2.67
C LYS A 70 2.89 5.16 4.01
N SER A 71 2.64 6.41 4.37
CA SER A 71 2.01 6.77 5.65
C SER A 71 0.59 6.22 5.75
N SER A 72 -0.22 6.36 4.70
CA SER A 72 -1.60 5.87 4.66
C SER A 72 -1.67 4.34 4.83
N ASN A 73 -0.77 3.61 4.17
CA ASN A 73 -0.71 2.16 4.26
C ASN A 73 -0.29 1.68 5.67
N LEU A 74 0.69 2.33 6.28
CA LEU A 74 1.10 1.99 7.64
C LEU A 74 0.01 2.30 8.67
N GLN A 75 -0.76 3.37 8.48
CA GLN A 75 -1.88 3.73 9.37
C GLN A 75 -3.02 2.70 9.34
N ILE A 76 -3.32 2.12 8.17
CA ILE A 76 -4.36 1.09 8.05
C ILE A 76 -3.84 -0.33 8.35
N GLY A 77 -2.55 -0.46 8.67
CA GLY A 77 -1.91 -1.74 8.95
C GLY A 77 -1.52 -2.55 7.70
N ALA A 78 -1.54 -1.95 6.50
CA ALA A 78 -1.05 -2.53 5.26
C ALA A 78 0.49 -2.53 5.20
N LEU A 79 1.12 -3.33 6.07
CA LEU A 79 2.56 -3.32 6.33
C LEU A 79 3.40 -3.53 5.06
N ARG A 80 3.08 -4.55 4.27
CA ARG A 80 3.87 -4.86 3.06
C ARG A 80 3.79 -3.77 2.00
N MET A 81 2.61 -3.15 1.82
CA MET A 81 2.46 -1.99 0.96
C MET A 81 3.33 -0.82 1.45
N GLY A 82 3.33 -0.56 2.76
CA GLY A 82 4.17 0.48 3.38
C GLY A 82 5.66 0.30 3.10
N GLU A 83 6.18 -0.93 3.26
CA GLU A 83 7.59 -1.23 2.98
C GLU A 83 7.93 -1.15 1.48
N VAL A 84 7.01 -1.56 0.59
CA VAL A 84 7.18 -1.39 -0.86
C VAL A 84 7.26 0.10 -1.23
N PHE A 85 6.39 0.94 -0.66
CA PHE A 85 6.46 2.39 -0.90
C PHE A 85 7.74 3.01 -0.34
N LYS A 86 8.23 2.57 0.83
CA LYS A 86 9.52 2.99 1.36
C LYS A 86 10.69 2.60 0.44
N TYR A 87 10.63 1.42 -0.17
CA TYR A 87 11.64 1.04 -1.16
C TYR A 87 11.54 1.88 -2.45
N LEU A 88 10.32 2.17 -2.92
CA LEU A 88 10.10 3.10 -4.04
C LEU A 88 10.65 4.50 -3.74
N GLU A 89 10.49 4.98 -2.51
CA GLU A 89 11.06 6.26 -2.05
C GLU A 89 12.57 6.29 -2.30
N GLY A 90 13.30 5.25 -1.87
CA GLY A 90 14.74 5.14 -2.08
C GLY A 90 15.16 5.07 -3.56
N LEU A 91 14.35 4.44 -4.41
CA LEU A 91 14.59 4.42 -5.86
C LEU A 91 14.42 5.83 -6.47
N LEU A 92 13.38 6.56 -6.08
CA LEU A 92 13.14 7.93 -6.53
C LEU A 92 14.22 8.88 -6.01
N GLU A 93 14.63 8.77 -4.74
CA GLU A 93 15.74 9.53 -4.17
C GLU A 93 17.04 9.35 -4.97
N SER A 94 17.26 8.14 -5.48
CA SER A 94 18.42 7.76 -6.29
C SER A 94 18.24 8.00 -7.80
N ASP A 95 17.17 8.68 -8.23
CA ASP A 95 16.84 8.93 -9.65
C ASP A 95 16.70 7.67 -10.51
N ASN A 96 16.38 6.53 -9.90
CA ASN A 96 16.27 5.24 -10.57
C ASN A 96 14.83 4.96 -11.03
N PHE A 97 14.34 5.80 -11.96
CA PHE A 97 12.96 5.73 -12.47
C PHE A 97 12.66 4.44 -13.21
N SER A 98 13.64 3.84 -13.91
CA SER A 98 13.44 2.58 -14.62
C SER A 98 13.12 1.43 -13.66
N GLN A 99 13.88 1.32 -12.55
CA GLN A 99 13.59 0.31 -11.53
C GLN A 99 12.32 0.64 -10.74
N ALA A 100 12.04 1.93 -10.51
CA ALA A 100 10.79 2.36 -9.87
C ALA A 100 9.57 1.96 -10.71
N GLN A 101 9.65 2.08 -12.03
CA GLN A 101 8.60 1.66 -12.95
C GLN A 101 8.39 0.13 -12.92
N GLN A 102 9.47 -0.65 -12.96
CA GLN A 102 9.40 -2.12 -12.84
C GLN A 102 8.77 -2.56 -11.51
N MET A 103 9.12 -1.90 -10.41
CA MET A 103 8.48 -2.15 -9.12
C MET A 103 6.98 -1.84 -9.18
N PHE A 104 6.62 -0.72 -9.80
CA PHE A 104 5.26 -0.23 -9.83
C PHE A 104 4.30 -1.18 -10.56
N GLU A 105 4.79 -1.97 -11.53
CA GLU A 105 3.99 -2.97 -12.25
C GLU A 105 3.38 -4.05 -11.32
N HIS A 106 4.00 -4.31 -10.15
CA HIS A 106 3.54 -5.32 -9.20
C HIS A 106 2.63 -4.77 -8.09
N LEU A 107 2.58 -3.44 -7.94
CA LEU A 107 1.82 -2.79 -6.87
C LEU A 107 0.30 -3.04 -6.93
N PRO A 108 -0.38 -3.05 -8.10
CA PRO A 108 -1.81 -3.31 -8.17
C PRO A 108 -2.21 -4.67 -7.59
N ASP A 109 -1.44 -5.72 -7.88
CA ASP A 109 -1.70 -7.06 -7.37
C ASP A 109 -1.51 -7.15 -5.85
N LEU A 110 -0.47 -6.51 -5.32
CA LEU A 110 -0.22 -6.45 -3.88
C LEU A 110 -1.33 -5.66 -3.18
N PHE A 111 -1.80 -4.57 -3.78
CA PHE A 111 -2.89 -3.76 -3.25
C PHE A 111 -4.20 -4.56 -3.17
N GLN A 112 -4.54 -5.31 -4.22
CA GLN A 112 -5.72 -6.18 -4.22
C GLN A 112 -5.60 -7.35 -3.23
N GLN A 113 -4.40 -7.87 -2.98
CA GLN A 113 -4.18 -8.85 -1.90
C GLN A 113 -4.38 -8.21 -0.52
N THR A 114 -3.86 -7.00 -0.32
CA THR A 114 -3.97 -6.24 0.93
C THR A 114 -5.43 -5.94 1.26
N LEU A 115 -6.21 -5.44 0.29
CA LEU A 115 -7.65 -5.16 0.49
C LEU A 115 -8.43 -6.42 0.87
N ARG A 116 -8.16 -7.55 0.21
CA ARG A 116 -8.80 -8.83 0.54
C ARG A 116 -8.47 -9.28 1.96
N ALA A 117 -7.22 -9.13 2.38
CA ALA A 117 -6.79 -9.49 3.73
C ALA A 117 -7.44 -8.58 4.78
N LEU A 118 -7.47 -7.25 4.57
CA LEU A 118 -8.12 -6.31 5.48
C LEU A 118 -9.62 -6.62 5.66
N ARG A 119 -10.33 -6.90 4.56
CA ARG A 119 -11.74 -7.32 4.59
C ARG A 119 -11.94 -8.64 5.35
N SER A 120 -11.04 -9.61 5.16
CA SER A 120 -11.13 -10.92 5.83
C SER A 120 -10.99 -10.80 7.35
N VAL A 121 -9.98 -10.06 7.81
CA VAL A 121 -9.75 -9.86 9.26
C VAL A 121 -10.96 -9.20 9.91
N TYR A 122 -11.60 -8.27 9.21
CA TYR A 122 -12.79 -7.60 9.71
C TYR A 122 -14.02 -8.52 9.84
N ILE A 123 -14.28 -9.34 8.81
CA ILE A 123 -15.37 -10.33 8.83
C ILE A 123 -15.17 -11.34 9.97
N GLU A 124 -13.92 -11.71 10.26
CA GLU A 124 -13.58 -12.61 11.36
C GLU A 124 -13.74 -11.93 12.72
N GLY A 125 -13.32 -10.67 12.86
CA GLY A 125 -13.46 -9.88 14.09
C GLY A 125 -14.92 -9.60 14.48
N LEU A 126 -15.86 -9.58 13.53
CA LEU A 126 -17.29 -9.48 13.83
C LEU A 126 -17.90 -10.78 14.38
N LYS A 127 -17.24 -11.92 14.21
CA LYS A 127 -17.73 -13.24 14.69
C LYS A 127 -17.23 -13.59 16.09
N SER A 128 -16.21 -12.90 16.59
CA SER A 128 -15.59 -13.09 17.91
C SER A 128 -16.21 -12.19 18.97
#